data_AF-A0ABD0TXY8-F1
#
_entry.id   AF-A0ABD0TXY8-F1
#
_cell.length_a   1.000
_cell.length_b   1.000
_cell.length_c   1.000
_cell.angle_alpha   90.00
_cell.angle_beta   90.00
_cell.angle_gamma   90.00
#
_symmetry.space_group_name_H-M   'P 1'
#
loop_
_entity.id
_entity.type
_entity.pdbx_description
1 polymer ?
#
loop_
_entity_poly.entity_id
_entity_poly.type
_entity_poly.pdbx_seq_one_letter_code
_entity_poly.pdbx_strand_id
1 'polypeptide(L)'
;MQMQAILDLGKFASVPVVNGLTDYNHPCQIMADALTIIEHIGHLEGAKARFEPDEKTVEKSRSAGISNIVLTDNPREAVEGANVVYSDVWASMGQKEQADFRRQKFQGFQVDEAMMELAGSKAYFMHCLPAERGVEVTDGVMEAPNSIVFTQAENRMHAQNAIMLHLFGL
;
A
#
# COMPACT_ATOMS: atom_id res chain seq x y z
N MET A 1 -6.00 -16.00 -2.86
CA MET A 1 -5.92 -16.83 -4.09
C MET A 1 -4.49 -16.77 -4.59
N GLN A 2 -3.91 -17.89 -5.04
CA GLN A 2 -2.54 -17.89 -5.55
C GLN A 2 -2.47 -17.19 -6.91
N MET A 3 -1.35 -16.52 -7.18
CA MET A 3 -1.10 -15.89 -8.50
C MET A 3 -1.27 -16.87 -9.67
N GLN A 4 -0.85 -18.13 -9.54
CA GLN A 4 -0.98 -19.08 -10.65
C GLN A 4 -2.44 -19.37 -11.01
N ALA A 5 -3.34 -19.42 -10.01
CA ALA A 5 -4.75 -19.71 -10.24
C ALA A 5 -5.44 -18.65 -11.10
N ILE A 6 -5.08 -17.37 -10.93
CA ILE A 6 -5.64 -16.30 -11.76
C ILE A 6 -5.07 -16.29 -13.18
N LEU A 7 -3.78 -16.63 -13.33
CA LEU A 7 -3.16 -16.78 -14.65
C LEU A 7 -3.79 -17.93 -15.44
N ASP A 8 -4.05 -19.07 -14.77
CA ASP A 8 -4.73 -20.21 -15.36
C ASP A 8 -6.17 -19.86 -15.75
N LEU A 9 -6.92 -19.17 -14.87
CA LEU A 9 -8.25 -18.68 -15.21
C LEU A 9 -8.23 -17.76 -16.43
N GLY A 10 -7.30 -16.80 -16.46
CA GLY A 10 -7.12 -15.88 -17.60
C GLY A 10 -6.80 -16.60 -18.91
N LYS A 11 -6.07 -17.71 -18.86
CA LYS A 11 -5.74 -18.51 -20.05
C LYS A 11 -6.96 -19.19 -20.70
N PHE A 12 -7.95 -19.57 -19.90
CA PHE A 12 -9.13 -20.32 -20.38
C PHE A 12 -10.41 -19.49 -20.46
N ALA A 13 -10.42 -18.27 -19.91
CA ALA A 13 -11.58 -17.40 -19.92
C ALA A 13 -11.86 -16.84 -21.33
N SER A 14 -13.14 -16.75 -21.69
CA SER A 14 -13.61 -16.07 -22.90
C SER A 14 -13.87 -14.57 -22.68
N VAL A 15 -13.68 -14.08 -21.45
CA VAL A 15 -13.89 -12.70 -21.02
C VAL A 15 -12.66 -12.21 -20.24
N PRO A 16 -12.42 -10.88 -20.15
CA PRO A 16 -11.32 -10.36 -19.36
C PRO A 16 -11.37 -10.81 -17.90
N VAL A 17 -10.21 -11.18 -17.35
CA VAL A 17 -10.04 -11.57 -15.94
C VAL A 17 -9.28 -10.45 -15.23
N VAL A 18 -9.87 -9.93 -14.15
CA VAL A 18 -9.29 -8.83 -13.37
C VAL A 18 -8.73 -9.37 -12.05
N ASN A 19 -7.48 -9.05 -11.76
CA ASN A 19 -6.88 -9.37 -10.46
C ASN A 19 -7.36 -8.39 -9.38
N GLY A 20 -8.40 -8.78 -8.64
CA GLY A 20 -8.79 -8.07 -7.43
C GLY A 20 -7.71 -8.09 -6.35
N LEU A 21 -7.22 -9.28 -6.02
CA LEU A 21 -6.19 -9.55 -5.00
C LEU A 21 -5.65 -10.99 -5.14
N THR A 22 -4.33 -11.15 -5.12
CA THR A 22 -3.64 -12.42 -4.90
C THR A 22 -2.69 -12.34 -3.71
N ASP A 23 -2.10 -13.47 -3.33
CA ASP A 23 -1.00 -13.53 -2.37
C ASP A 23 0.25 -12.73 -2.78
N TYR A 24 0.43 -12.51 -4.09
CA TYR A 24 1.59 -11.79 -4.62
C TYR A 24 1.29 -10.33 -5.00
N ASN A 25 0.10 -10.02 -5.54
CA ASN A 25 -0.22 -8.67 -6.03
C ASN A 25 -1.63 -8.21 -5.60
N HIS A 26 -1.75 -6.91 -5.32
CA HIS A 26 -3.03 -6.23 -5.10
C HIS A 26 -3.18 -5.00 -6.02
N PRO A 27 -3.27 -5.17 -7.36
CA PRO A 27 -3.17 -4.05 -8.29
C PRO A 27 -4.35 -3.07 -8.19
N CYS A 28 -5.55 -3.57 -7.88
CA CYS A 28 -6.71 -2.71 -7.64
C CYS A 28 -6.53 -1.77 -6.44
N GLN A 29 -5.81 -2.20 -5.39
CA GLN A 29 -5.49 -1.33 -4.26
C GLN A 29 -4.50 -0.25 -4.68
N ILE A 30 -3.42 -0.61 -5.37
CA ILE A 30 -2.41 0.36 -5.86
C ILE A 30 -3.03 1.42 -6.77
N MET A 31 -4.01 1.05 -7.61
CA MET A 31 -4.73 2.03 -8.45
C MET A 31 -5.57 3.01 -7.62
N ALA A 32 -6.24 2.52 -6.57
CA ALA A 32 -6.98 3.38 -5.63
C ALA A 32 -6.02 4.28 -4.83
N ASP A 33 -4.87 3.75 -4.43
CA ASP A 33 -3.84 4.51 -3.71
C ASP A 33 -3.30 5.64 -4.58
N ALA A 34 -2.94 5.33 -5.84
CA ALA A 34 -2.46 6.31 -6.79
C ALA A 34 -3.49 7.42 -7.05
N LEU A 35 -4.76 7.05 -7.26
CA LEU A 35 -5.85 8.02 -7.41
C LEU A 35 -5.93 8.94 -6.18
N THR A 36 -5.91 8.36 -4.98
CA THR A 36 -6.00 9.11 -3.72
C THR A 36 -4.82 10.07 -3.55
N ILE A 37 -3.60 9.63 -3.87
CA ILE A 37 -2.41 10.49 -3.83
C ILE A 37 -2.54 11.64 -4.82
N ILE A 38 -2.99 11.37 -6.05
CA ILE A 38 -3.19 12.41 -7.07
C ILE A 38 -4.23 13.44 -6.61
N GLU A 39 -5.32 13.02 -5.98
CA GLU A 39 -6.36 13.94 -5.48
C GLU A 39 -5.87 14.88 -4.38
N HIS A 40 -4.97 14.41 -3.51
CA HIS A 40 -4.50 15.18 -2.35
C HIS A 40 -3.20 15.95 -2.61
N ILE A 41 -2.32 15.41 -3.45
CA ILE A 41 -0.96 15.91 -3.68
C ILE A 41 -0.76 16.41 -5.13
N GLY A 42 -1.60 15.97 -6.07
CA GLY A 42 -1.57 16.41 -7.47
C GLY A 42 -0.57 15.67 -8.37
N HIS A 43 0.34 14.88 -7.80
CA HIS A 43 1.38 14.16 -8.53
C HIS A 43 1.86 12.93 -7.76
N LEU A 44 2.53 12.00 -8.45
CA LEU A 44 3.20 10.85 -7.87
C LEU A 44 4.72 11.06 -7.97
N GLU A 45 5.37 11.51 -6.90
CA GLU A 45 6.83 11.63 -6.86
C GLU A 45 7.40 11.01 -5.59
N GLY A 46 8.45 10.19 -5.75
CA GLY A 46 9.26 9.65 -4.65
C GLY A 46 8.54 8.63 -3.77
N ALA A 47 9.03 7.39 -3.75
CA ALA A 47 8.54 6.38 -2.81
C ALA A 47 9.71 5.87 -1.97
N LYS A 48 9.60 6.03 -0.65
CA LYS A 48 10.44 5.33 0.34
C LYS A 48 9.62 4.15 0.85
N ALA A 49 10.15 2.94 0.69
CA ALA A 49 9.46 1.72 1.10
C ALA A 49 10.31 0.96 2.11
N ARG A 50 9.64 0.23 3.01
CA ARG A 50 10.31 -0.61 4.00
C ARG A 50 9.63 -1.97 4.11
N PHE A 51 10.47 -2.96 4.41
CA PHE A 51 10.24 -4.40 4.60
C PHE A 51 10.55 -5.24 3.36
N GLU A 52 11.64 -6.03 3.46
CA GLU A 52 12.30 -6.88 2.44
C GLU A 52 11.41 -7.18 1.21
N PRO A 53 11.34 -6.23 0.27
CA PRO A 53 10.57 -6.45 -0.94
C PRO A 53 11.31 -7.48 -1.79
N ASP A 54 10.55 -8.26 -2.56
CA ASP A 54 11.11 -9.20 -3.53
C ASP A 54 12.14 -8.49 -4.42
N GLU A 55 13.40 -8.98 -4.41
CA GLU A 55 14.52 -8.31 -5.08
C GLU A 55 14.26 -8.08 -6.57
N LYS A 56 13.63 -9.06 -7.23
CA LYS A 56 13.28 -8.95 -8.66
C LYS A 56 12.28 -7.82 -8.91
N THR A 57 11.32 -7.64 -8.01
CA THR A 57 10.35 -6.54 -8.07
C THR A 57 11.03 -5.19 -7.89
N VAL A 58 11.97 -5.07 -6.94
CA VAL A 58 12.76 -3.84 -6.73
C VAL A 58 13.62 -3.53 -7.95
N GLU A 59 14.34 -4.51 -8.47
CA GLU A 59 15.22 -4.35 -9.62
C GLU A 59 14.43 -3.92 -10.86
N LYS A 60 13.28 -4.56 -11.11
CA LYS A 60 12.37 -4.18 -12.19
C LYS A 60 11.87 -2.74 -12.03
N SER A 61 11.51 -2.35 -10.81
CA SER A 61 11.00 -1.01 -10.51
C SER A 61 12.08 0.07 -10.67
N ARG A 62 13.31 -0.20 -10.23
CA ARG A 62 14.47 0.69 -10.43
C ARG A 62 14.86 0.80 -11.91
N SER A 63 14.87 -0.32 -12.62
CA SER A 63 15.22 -0.38 -14.04
C SER A 63 14.22 0.33 -14.94
N ALA A 64 12.98 0.51 -14.49
CA ALA A 64 11.98 1.30 -15.21
C ALA A 64 12.35 2.79 -15.30
N GLY A 65 13.21 3.29 -14.41
CA GLY A 65 13.71 4.67 -14.44
C GLY A 65 12.65 5.74 -14.19
N ILE A 66 11.49 5.37 -13.64
CA ILE A 66 10.35 6.28 -13.41
C ILE A 66 10.49 7.05 -12.10
N SER A 67 10.95 6.38 -11.03
CA SER A 67 11.01 6.94 -9.67
C SER A 67 12.31 6.56 -8.97
N ASN A 68 12.72 7.39 -8.00
CA ASN A 68 13.78 7.03 -7.07
C ASN A 68 13.23 6.09 -5.97
N ILE A 69 13.87 4.93 -5.78
CA ILE A 69 13.43 3.89 -4.84
C ILE A 69 14.53 3.62 -3.82
N VAL A 70 14.28 4.04 -2.58
CA VAL A 70 15.18 3.87 -1.44
C VAL A 70 14.58 2.82 -0.50
N LEU A 71 15.42 1.86 -0.09
CA LEU A 71 15.10 0.86 0.93
C LEU A 71 15.94 1.16 2.17
N THR A 72 15.30 1.16 3.34
CA THR A 72 15.98 1.38 4.62
C THR A 72 15.37 0.52 5.72
N ASP A 73 16.21 0.12 6.67
CA ASP A 73 15.80 -0.56 7.91
C ASP A 73 15.57 0.42 9.06
N ASN A 74 15.58 1.73 8.80
CA ASN A 74 15.22 2.74 9.78
C ASN A 74 13.86 3.35 9.43
N PRO A 75 12.80 3.10 10.21
CA PRO A 75 11.47 3.60 9.88
C PRO A 75 11.42 5.14 9.94
N ARG A 76 12.20 5.76 10.84
CA ARG A 76 12.28 7.22 10.97
C ARG A 76 12.87 7.87 9.72
N GLU A 77 13.95 7.29 9.17
CA GLU A 77 14.55 7.75 7.91
C GLU A 77 13.58 7.58 6.72
N ALA A 78 12.80 6.50 6.74
CA ALA A 78 11.80 6.22 5.70
C ALA A 78 10.69 7.27 5.67
N VAL A 79 10.24 7.75 6.83
CA VAL A 79 9.15 8.73 6.91
C VAL A 79 9.63 10.17 6.86
N GLU A 80 10.89 10.46 7.20
CA GLU A 80 11.38 11.84 7.27
C GLU A 80 11.14 12.61 5.96
N GLY A 81 10.37 13.69 6.07
CA GLY A 81 9.97 14.57 4.96
C GLY A 81 9.01 13.94 3.93
N ALA A 82 8.40 12.79 4.21
CA ALA A 82 7.49 12.13 3.29
C ALA A 82 6.16 12.88 3.15
N ASN A 83 5.62 12.96 1.94
CA ASN A 83 4.27 13.51 1.72
C ASN A 83 3.16 12.52 2.08
N VAL A 84 3.46 11.22 2.03
CA VAL A 84 2.54 10.13 2.39
C VAL A 84 3.31 9.10 3.20
N VAL A 85 2.75 8.69 4.33
CA VAL A 85 3.18 7.53 5.08
C VAL A 85 2.14 6.43 4.86
N TYR A 86 2.56 5.34 4.23
CA TYR A 86 1.71 4.19 3.96
C TYR A 86 2.12 3.01 4.84
N SER A 87 1.16 2.37 5.50
CA SER A 87 1.37 1.14 6.26
C SER A 87 0.32 0.09 5.95
N ASP A 88 0.58 -1.14 6.37
CA ASP A 88 -0.36 -2.27 6.30
C ASP A 88 -0.16 -3.17 7.53
N VAL A 89 -1.10 -4.09 7.74
CA VAL A 89 -1.07 -5.05 8.84
C VAL A 89 0.24 -5.85 8.85
N TRP A 90 0.84 -5.99 10.02
CA TRP A 90 2.09 -6.73 10.17
C TRP A 90 1.95 -8.22 9.90
N ALA A 91 0.74 -8.77 10.01
CA ALA A 91 0.42 -10.15 9.65
C ALA A 91 -0.84 -10.16 8.77
N SER A 92 -0.64 -10.48 7.50
CA SER A 92 -1.73 -10.49 6.51
C SER A 92 -2.61 -11.75 6.64
N MET A 93 -3.64 -11.85 5.79
CA MET A 93 -4.55 -12.99 5.76
C MET A 93 -3.80 -14.33 5.58
N GLY A 94 -4.06 -15.27 6.49
CA GLY A 94 -3.46 -16.61 6.44
C GLY A 94 -2.15 -16.77 7.23
N GLN A 95 -1.65 -15.71 7.87
CA GLN A 95 -0.38 -15.73 8.61
C GLN A 95 -0.55 -15.62 10.14
N LYS A 96 -1.69 -16.06 10.68
CA LYS A 96 -2.01 -15.92 12.12
C LYS A 96 -0.96 -16.57 13.03
N GLU A 97 -0.38 -17.70 12.62
CA GLU A 97 0.66 -18.40 13.37
C GLU A 97 1.99 -17.63 13.41
N GLN A 98 2.20 -16.67 12.50
CA GLN A 98 3.41 -15.84 12.43
C GLN A 98 3.21 -14.48 13.11
N ALA A 99 2.01 -14.19 13.63
CA ALA A 99 1.68 -12.87 14.16
C ALA A 99 2.64 -12.42 15.27
N ASP A 100 2.93 -13.29 16.24
CA ASP A 100 3.83 -12.95 17.36
C ASP A 100 5.27 -12.72 16.89
N PHE A 101 5.76 -13.56 15.96
CA PHE A 101 7.09 -13.40 15.37
C PHE A 101 7.20 -12.08 14.60
N ARG A 102 6.20 -11.76 13.77
CA ARG A 102 6.17 -10.52 12.99
C ARG A 102 6.05 -9.30 13.93
N ARG A 103 5.22 -9.37 14.98
CA ARG A 103 5.14 -8.30 16.00
C ARG A 103 6.47 -8.00 16.65
N GLN A 104 7.28 -9.02 16.95
CA GLN A 104 8.64 -8.81 17.47
C GLN A 104 9.56 -8.17 16.43
N LYS A 105 9.49 -8.61 15.17
CA LYS A 105 10.32 -8.07 14.07
C LYS A 105 9.96 -6.63 13.68
N PHE A 106 8.69 -6.27 13.77
CA PHE A 106 8.18 -4.94 13.47
C PHE A 106 8.14 -4.00 14.67
N GLN A 107 8.76 -4.36 15.80
CA GLN A 107 8.92 -3.43 16.90
C GLN A 107 9.63 -2.14 16.44
N GLY A 108 9.00 -1.00 16.74
CA GLY A 108 9.48 0.32 16.32
C GLY A 108 9.02 0.78 14.94
N PHE A 109 8.16 0.01 14.25
CA PHE A 109 7.58 0.40 12.95
C PHE A 109 6.13 0.89 13.05
N GLN A 110 5.56 0.89 14.26
CA GLN A 110 4.22 1.43 14.45
C GLN A 110 4.21 2.88 13.96
N VAL A 111 3.25 3.21 13.10
CA VAL A 111 3.03 4.58 12.69
C VAL A 111 2.24 5.27 13.80
N ASP A 112 2.97 6.04 14.59
CA ASP A 112 2.44 6.88 15.66
C ASP A 112 2.56 8.36 15.30
N GLU A 113 2.07 9.22 16.19
CA GLU A 113 2.06 10.67 16.02
C GLU A 113 3.47 11.24 15.86
N ALA A 114 4.47 10.66 16.53
CA ALA A 114 5.87 11.07 16.41
C ALA A 114 6.44 10.73 15.01
N MET A 115 6.07 9.57 14.46
CA MET A 115 6.42 9.19 13.09
C MET A 115 5.79 10.13 12.07
N MET A 116 4.52 10.50 12.26
CA MET A 116 3.85 11.48 11.39
C MET A 116 4.42 12.89 11.53
N GLU A 117 4.86 13.29 12.73
CA GLU A 117 5.55 14.57 12.94
C GLU A 117 6.87 14.65 12.17
N LEU A 118 7.63 13.54 12.11
CA LEU A 118 8.86 13.43 11.30
C LEU A 118 8.58 13.52 9.79
N ALA A 119 7.46 12.98 9.33
CA ALA A 119 7.04 13.13 7.93
C ALA A 119 6.69 14.59 7.60
N GLY A 120 6.13 15.30 8.57
CA GLY A 120 5.84 16.72 8.52
C GLY A 120 4.35 17.03 8.56
N SER A 121 4.01 18.27 8.89
CA SER A 121 2.63 18.71 9.13
C SER A 121 1.69 18.64 7.92
N LYS A 122 2.22 18.41 6.72
CA LYS A 122 1.46 18.22 5.47
C LYS A 122 1.43 16.78 5.00
N ALA A 123 2.05 15.85 5.73
CA ALA A 123 2.06 14.45 5.37
C ALA A 123 0.68 13.82 5.59
N TYR A 124 0.25 12.99 4.65
CA TYR A 124 -0.96 12.19 4.78
C TYR A 124 -0.64 10.77 5.26
N PHE A 125 -1.55 10.18 6.01
CA PHE A 125 -1.48 8.77 6.39
C PHE A 125 -2.44 7.94 5.53
N MET A 126 -1.95 6.82 5.01
CA MET A 126 -2.69 5.84 4.20
C MET A 126 -2.50 4.42 4.73
N HIS A 127 -3.54 3.59 4.59
CA HIS A 127 -3.54 2.21 5.04
C HIS A 127 -4.59 1.40 4.30
N CYS A 128 -4.19 0.28 3.69
CA CYS A 128 -5.17 -0.66 3.12
C CYS A 128 -5.91 -1.37 4.25
N LEU A 129 -7.21 -1.14 4.39
CA LEU A 129 -8.02 -1.73 5.46
C LEU A 129 -8.16 -3.26 5.32
N PRO A 130 -8.40 -3.98 6.44
CA PRO A 130 -8.58 -3.49 7.81
C PRO A 130 -7.26 -3.13 8.50
N ALA A 131 -7.32 -2.22 9.48
CA ALA A 131 -6.21 -1.87 10.36
C ALA A 131 -6.42 -2.44 11.78
N GLU A 132 -5.34 -2.90 12.41
CA GLU A 132 -5.22 -3.28 13.81
C GLU A 132 -4.62 -2.12 14.62
N ARG A 133 -5.51 -1.31 15.19
CA ARG A 133 -5.15 -0.17 16.05
C ARG A 133 -4.34 -0.63 17.26
N GLY A 134 -3.28 0.11 17.57
CA GLY A 134 -2.33 -0.21 18.63
C GLY A 134 -1.27 -1.23 18.23
N VAL A 135 -1.28 -1.74 16.98
CA VAL A 135 -0.25 -2.63 16.43
C VAL A 135 0.55 -1.90 15.37
N GLU A 136 0.13 -1.86 14.11
CA GLU A 136 0.86 -1.15 13.05
C GLU A 136 0.60 0.36 13.03
N VAL A 137 -0.50 0.83 13.62
CA VAL A 137 -0.90 2.24 13.65
C VAL A 137 -1.59 2.58 14.97
N THR A 138 -1.37 3.79 15.49
CA THR A 138 -2.09 4.27 16.68
C THR A 138 -3.49 4.78 16.34
N ASP A 139 -4.38 4.81 17.34
CA ASP A 139 -5.70 5.44 17.17
C ASP A 139 -5.59 6.92 16.80
N GLY A 140 -4.62 7.62 17.39
CA GLY A 140 -4.38 9.03 17.13
C GLY A 140 -4.04 9.32 15.67
N VAL A 141 -3.18 8.51 15.05
CA VAL A 141 -2.89 8.62 13.61
C VAL A 141 -4.09 8.22 12.76
N MET A 142 -4.78 7.13 13.12
CA MET A 142 -5.90 6.62 12.32
C MET A 142 -7.07 7.61 12.23
N GLU A 143 -7.36 8.33 13.33
CA GLU A 143 -8.42 9.34 13.44
C GLU A 143 -7.96 10.76 13.11
N ALA A 144 -6.67 10.96 12.80
CA ALA A 144 -6.14 12.31 12.57
C ALA A 144 -6.77 12.95 11.33
N PRO A 145 -6.88 14.30 11.27
CA PRO A 145 -7.42 15.00 10.11
C PRO A 145 -6.65 14.77 8.80
N ASN A 146 -5.38 14.36 8.89
CA ASN A 146 -4.52 14.01 7.75
C ASN A 146 -4.48 12.49 7.47
N SER A 147 -5.30 11.70 8.14
CA SER A 147 -5.59 10.31 7.78
C SER A 147 -6.60 10.30 6.63
N ILE A 148 -6.20 9.76 5.48
CA ILE A 148 -7.06 9.68 4.27
C ILE A 148 -7.44 8.24 3.93
N VAL A 149 -7.36 7.35 4.92
CA VAL A 149 -7.67 5.91 4.84
C VAL A 149 -9.08 5.61 4.30
N PHE A 150 -10.08 6.43 4.64
CA PHE A 150 -11.44 6.23 4.16
C PHE A 150 -11.64 6.74 2.74
N THR A 151 -11.00 7.85 2.37
CA THR A 151 -10.98 8.31 0.96
C THR A 151 -10.28 7.28 0.07
N GLN A 152 -9.16 6.72 0.55
CA GLN A 152 -8.46 5.60 -0.09
C GLN A 152 -9.38 4.38 -0.27
N ALA A 153 -10.15 4.03 0.77
CA ALA A 153 -11.10 2.91 0.70
C ALA A 153 -12.25 3.18 -0.29
N GLU A 154 -12.79 4.39 -0.32
CA GLU A 154 -13.83 4.81 -1.28
C GLU A 154 -13.31 4.77 -2.72
N ASN A 155 -12.09 5.24 -2.94
CA ASN A 155 -11.44 5.28 -4.25
C ASN A 155 -11.22 3.91 -4.91
N ARG A 156 -11.33 2.82 -4.15
CA ARG A 156 -11.43 1.46 -4.72
C ARG A 156 -12.58 1.34 -5.70
N MET A 157 -13.76 1.89 -5.37
CA MET A 157 -14.91 1.86 -6.26
C MET A 157 -14.61 2.60 -7.57
N HIS A 158 -14.05 3.82 -7.47
CA HIS A 158 -13.76 4.66 -8.62
C HIS A 158 -12.68 4.05 -9.52
N ALA A 159 -11.57 3.60 -8.93
CA ALA A 159 -10.48 2.95 -9.67
C ALA A 159 -10.94 1.67 -10.35
N GLN A 160 -11.74 0.83 -9.66
CA GLN A 160 -12.24 -0.42 -10.24
C GLN A 160 -13.28 -0.16 -11.34
N ASN A 161 -14.15 0.85 -11.20
CA ASN A 161 -15.06 1.26 -12.27
C ASN A 161 -14.29 1.68 -13.53
N ALA A 162 -13.21 2.45 -13.38
CA ALA A 162 -12.36 2.83 -14.52
C ALA A 162 -11.73 1.60 -15.20
N ILE A 163 -11.27 0.61 -14.42
CA ILE A 163 -10.78 -0.67 -14.98
C ILE A 163 -11.89 -1.38 -15.77
N MET A 164 -13.10 -1.46 -15.23
CA MET A 164 -14.22 -2.12 -15.92
C MET A 164 -14.60 -1.41 -17.22
N LEU A 165 -14.70 -0.08 -17.22
CA LEU A 165 -15.00 0.71 -18.41
C LEU A 165 -13.92 0.50 -19.49
N HIS A 166 -12.65 0.58 -19.11
CA HIS A 166 -11.53 0.36 -20.02
C HIS A 166 -11.59 -1.04 -20.67
N LEU A 167 -11.88 -2.07 -19.89
CA LEU A 167 -12.00 -3.46 -20.40
C LEU A 167 -13.20 -3.66 -21.32
N PHE A 168 -14.26 -2.86 -21.17
CA PHE A 168 -15.41 -2.85 -22.08
C PHE A 168 -15.24 -1.92 -23.28
N GLY A 169 -14.09 -1.25 -23.41
CA GLY A 169 -13.80 -0.32 -24.51
C GLY A 169 -14.59 0.97 -24.45
N LEU A 170 -15.01 1.37 -23.24
CA LEU A 170 -15.71 2.62 -22.96
C LEU A 170 -14.77 3.71 -22.46
#